data_AF-A0A6N2B9U8-F1
#
_entry.id   AF-A0A6N2B9U8-F1
#
_cell.length_a   1.000
_cell.length_b   1.000
_cell.length_c   1.000
_cell.angle_alpha   90.00
_cell.angle_beta   90.00
_cell.angle_gamma   90.00
#
_symmetry.space_group_name_H-M   'P 1'
#
loop_
_entity.id
_entity.type
_entity.pdbx_description
1 polymer ?
#
loop_
_entity_poly.entity_id
_entity_poly.type
_entity_poly.pdbx_seq_one_letter_code
_entity_poly.pdbx_strand_id
1 'polypeptide(L)'
;MFLRRIARPLMMMAKVKETTGIVGLEVVPNAREVLINLYRKTLEEIKAVPEDEGYRKAVESFTRHRLNVCVEEHESEMIEKRLGCGQVEELIEEAQDELKLIGHMNEWKPWGIPDDYECEVIENDAPVPKHVPLHRPGPLPEEFYNTMEAVTSGKLDAGSKKDEPAISSGDTQSK
;
A
#
# COMPACT_ATOMS: atom_id res chain seq x y z
N MET A 1 56.87 18.75 4.34
CA MET A 1 55.64 19.51 4.60
C MET A 1 55.17 20.03 3.24
N PHE A 2 54.08 19.64 2.57
CA PHE A 2 52.77 19.17 2.97
C PHE A 2 52.17 18.31 1.83
N LEU A 3 51.79 17.06 2.11
CA LEU A 3 50.86 16.31 1.25
C LEU A 3 49.45 16.87 1.49
N ARG A 4 48.88 17.59 0.52
CA ARG A 4 47.44 17.88 0.51
C ARG A 4 46.69 16.66 0.01
N ARG A 5 46.34 15.77 0.95
CA ARG A 5 45.20 14.87 0.80
C ARG A 5 43.95 15.75 0.72
N ILE A 6 43.52 16.09 -0.49
CA ILE A 6 42.17 16.61 -0.70
C ILE A 6 41.25 15.40 -0.54
N ALA A 7 40.63 15.32 0.64
CA ALA A 7 39.58 14.38 0.93
C ALA A 7 38.51 14.48 -0.17
N ARG A 8 38.29 13.39 -0.91
CA ARG A 8 37.03 13.21 -1.62
C ARG A 8 35.93 13.36 -0.57
N PRO A 9 34.92 14.23 -0.76
CA PRO A 9 33.78 14.21 0.14
C PRO A 9 33.16 12.84 -0.05
N LEU A 10 33.04 12.11 1.06
CA LEU A 10 32.26 10.90 1.15
C LEU A 10 30.82 11.32 0.82
N MET A 11 30.44 11.30 -0.46
CA MET A 11 29.04 11.32 -0.86
C MET A 11 28.40 10.17 -0.11
N MET A 12 27.52 10.53 0.85
CA MET A 12 26.67 9.60 1.56
C MET A 12 26.08 8.63 0.54
N MET A 13 26.52 7.37 0.61
CA MET A 13 26.04 6.31 -0.27
C MET A 13 24.63 5.94 0.16
N ALA A 14 23.66 6.78 -0.18
CA ALA A 14 22.31 6.29 -0.39
C ALA A 14 22.38 5.38 -1.61
N LYS A 15 21.87 4.15 -1.49
CA LYS A 15 21.75 3.22 -2.61
C LYS A 15 20.73 3.81 -3.59
N VAL A 16 21.21 4.58 -4.57
CA VAL A 16 20.35 5.22 -5.57
C VAL A 16 19.96 4.18 -6.61
N LYS A 17 18.66 4.06 -6.85
CA LYS A 17 18.10 3.20 -7.90
C LYS A 17 18.51 3.76 -9.27
N GLU A 18 19.10 2.93 -10.13
CA GLU A 18 19.57 3.38 -11.46
C GLU A 18 18.44 3.41 -12.51
N THR A 19 17.53 2.43 -12.45
CA THR A 19 16.37 2.32 -13.35
C THR A 19 15.25 1.54 -12.67
N THR A 20 14.00 1.82 -13.05
CA THR A 20 12.81 1.06 -12.66
C THR A 20 12.62 -0.21 -13.49
N GLY A 21 13.26 -0.31 -14.66
CA GLY A 21 13.04 -1.40 -15.62
C GLY A 21 11.72 -1.31 -16.38
N ILE A 22 10.92 -0.26 -16.15
CA ILE A 22 9.65 0.01 -16.84
C ILE A 22 9.84 1.24 -17.73
N VAL A 23 9.48 1.13 -19.01
CA VAL A 23 9.60 2.25 -19.95
C VAL A 23 8.56 3.32 -19.61
N GLY A 24 9.00 4.57 -19.51
CA GLY A 24 8.14 5.72 -19.20
C GLY A 24 7.99 6.03 -17.71
N LEU A 25 8.50 5.18 -16.82
CA LEU A 25 8.49 5.40 -15.38
C LEU A 25 9.90 5.79 -14.89
N GLU A 26 10.13 7.09 -14.72
CA GLU A 26 11.42 7.63 -14.29
C GLU A 26 11.66 7.43 -12.79
N VAL A 27 12.94 7.21 -12.41
CA VAL A 27 13.34 7.06 -11.01
C VAL A 27 13.20 8.39 -10.28
N VAL A 28 12.59 8.37 -9.10
CA VAL A 28 12.39 9.56 -8.24
C VAL A 28 13.34 9.50 -7.04
N PRO A 29 14.40 10.33 -6.98
CA PRO A 29 15.40 10.26 -5.89
C PRO A 29 14.83 10.56 -4.50
N ASN A 30 13.80 11.40 -4.42
CA ASN A 30 13.11 11.81 -3.19
C ASN A 30 11.71 11.17 -3.05
N ALA A 31 11.55 9.92 -3.52
CA ALA A 31 10.27 9.22 -3.59
C ALA A 31 9.50 9.23 -2.26
N ARG A 32 10.19 9.00 -1.13
CA ARG A 32 9.56 8.97 0.20
C ARG A 32 8.84 10.28 0.55
N GLU A 33 9.49 11.42 0.36
CA GLU A 33 8.91 12.71 0.70
C GLU A 33 7.72 13.03 -0.21
N VAL A 34 7.84 12.69 -1.49
CA VAL A 34 6.76 12.83 -2.47
C VAL A 34 5.56 11.98 -2.06
N LEU A 35 5.76 10.70 -1.72
CA LEU A 35 4.71 9.80 -1.26
C LEU A 35 4.02 10.32 0.01
N ILE A 36 4.78 10.76 1.02
CA ILE A 36 4.20 11.30 2.26
C ILE A 36 3.32 12.52 1.95
N ASN A 37 3.78 13.42 1.08
CA ASN A 37 3.03 14.61 0.69
C ASN A 37 1.76 14.24 -0.09
N LEU A 38 1.85 13.30 -1.03
CA LEU A 38 0.71 12.82 -1.79
C LEU A 38 -0.33 12.17 -0.88
N TYR A 39 0.06 11.23 -0.01
CA TYR A 39 -0.87 10.56 0.90
C TYR A 39 -1.52 11.52 1.90
N ARG A 40 -0.79 12.51 2.42
CA ARG A 40 -1.38 13.55 3.27
C ARG A 40 -2.43 14.36 2.50
N LYS A 41 -2.12 14.73 1.26
CA LYS A 41 -3.07 15.43 0.39
C LYS A 41 -4.30 14.56 0.11
N THR A 42 -4.12 13.27 -0.18
CA THR A 42 -5.23 12.31 -0.40
C THR A 42 -6.13 12.24 0.83
N LEU A 43 -5.55 12.16 2.04
CA LEU A 43 -6.31 12.15 3.29
C LEU A 43 -7.02 13.48 3.61
N GLU A 44 -6.58 14.59 3.03
CA GLU A 44 -7.25 15.89 3.14
C GLU A 44 -8.42 15.99 2.16
N GLU A 45 -8.21 15.64 0.89
CA GLU A 45 -9.22 15.73 -0.17
C GLU A 45 -10.37 14.72 0.04
N ILE A 46 -10.07 13.51 0.52
CA ILE A 46 -11.08 12.46 0.74
C ILE A 46 -12.15 12.85 1.77
N LYS A 47 -11.86 13.83 2.64
CA LYS A 47 -12.83 14.34 3.64
C LYS A 47 -14.06 14.99 3.00
N ALA A 48 -13.97 15.38 1.72
CA ALA A 48 -15.12 15.90 0.97
C ALA A 48 -16.16 14.81 0.66
N VAL A 49 -15.77 13.53 0.65
CA VAL A 49 -16.65 12.39 0.38
C VAL A 49 -17.40 11.99 1.66
N PRO A 50 -18.68 11.57 1.60
CA PRO A 50 -19.42 11.11 2.77
C PRO A 50 -18.75 9.93 3.49
N GLU A 51 -18.86 9.89 4.81
CA GLU A 51 -18.15 8.96 5.70
C GLU A 51 -18.64 7.51 5.62
N ASP A 52 -19.90 7.32 5.22
CA ASP A 52 -20.51 6.00 5.13
C ASP A 52 -20.17 5.25 3.84
N GLU A 53 -19.67 5.96 2.83
CA GLU A 53 -19.33 5.39 1.53
C GLU A 53 -18.16 4.39 1.64
N GLY A 54 -18.34 3.23 0.99
CA GLY A 54 -17.32 2.17 0.95
C GLY A 54 -16.00 2.65 0.35
N TYR A 55 -16.08 3.55 -0.65
CA TYR A 55 -14.92 4.18 -1.27
C TYR A 55 -14.06 4.95 -0.25
N ARG A 56 -14.67 5.81 0.58
CA ARG A 56 -13.93 6.59 1.58
C ARG A 56 -13.27 5.67 2.61
N LYS A 57 -13.98 4.66 3.10
CA LYS A 57 -13.45 3.66 4.05
C LYS A 57 -12.23 2.93 3.48
N ALA A 58 -12.28 2.52 2.22
CA ALA A 58 -11.18 1.85 1.53
C ALA A 58 -9.97 2.78 1.37
N VAL A 59 -10.17 3.98 0.82
CA VAL A 59 -9.11 4.96 0.57
C VAL A 59 -8.41 5.37 1.86
N GLU A 60 -9.16 5.66 2.93
CA GLU A 60 -8.57 5.99 4.22
C GLU A 60 -7.76 4.82 4.79
N SER A 61 -8.25 3.59 4.68
CA SER A 61 -7.60 2.39 5.22
C SER A 61 -6.23 2.15 4.57
N PHE A 62 -6.18 2.01 3.24
CA PHE A 62 -4.91 1.74 2.56
C PHE A 62 -3.99 2.96 2.62
N THR A 63 -4.51 4.19 2.47
CA THR A 63 -3.66 5.39 2.49
C THR A 63 -3.00 5.59 3.85
N ARG A 64 -3.70 5.34 4.96
CA ARG A 64 -3.11 5.39 6.31
C ARG A 64 -2.04 4.31 6.49
N HIS A 65 -2.30 3.09 6.02
CA HIS A 65 -1.32 2.01 6.09
C HIS A 65 -0.05 2.36 5.29
N ARG A 66 -0.20 2.79 4.04
CA ARG A 66 0.90 3.21 3.17
C ARG A 66 1.68 4.38 3.76
N LEU A 67 0.98 5.39 4.27
CA LEU A 67 1.60 6.54 4.93
C LEU A 67 2.41 6.12 6.16
N ASN A 68 1.88 5.22 7.00
CA ASN A 68 2.60 4.77 8.19
C ASN A 68 3.92 4.08 7.82
N VAL A 69 3.89 3.19 6.83
CA VAL A 69 5.11 2.53 6.34
C VAL A 69 6.12 3.54 5.78
N CYS A 70 5.68 4.54 5.00
CA CYS A 70 6.57 5.58 4.48
C CYS A 70 7.16 6.49 5.58
N VAL A 71 6.48 6.65 6.71
CA VAL A 71 6.98 7.42 7.86
C VAL A 71 8.02 6.61 8.63
N GLU A 72 7.73 5.33 8.90
CA GLU A 72 8.59 4.42 9.67
C GLU A 72 9.89 4.07 8.92
N GLU A 73 9.81 3.80 7.63
CA GLU A 73 10.96 3.37 6.82
C GLU A 73 11.63 4.55 6.13
N HIS A 74 12.96 4.52 6.06
CA HIS A 74 13.78 5.58 5.43
C HIS A 74 14.33 5.20 4.05
N GLU A 75 14.45 3.91 3.76
CA GLU A 75 15.02 3.38 2.53
C GLU A 75 13.93 2.86 1.60
N SER A 76 14.01 3.20 0.30
CA SER A 76 12.99 2.82 -0.69
C SER A 76 12.83 1.30 -0.82
N GLU A 77 13.92 0.54 -0.74
CA GLU A 77 13.91 -0.93 -0.82
C GLU A 77 13.12 -1.54 0.36
N MET A 78 13.24 -0.98 1.56
CA MET A 78 12.49 -1.43 2.74
C MET A 78 11.01 -1.08 2.64
N ILE A 79 10.70 0.11 2.08
CA ILE A 79 9.32 0.52 1.78
C ILE A 79 8.69 -0.48 0.80
N GLU A 80 9.35 -0.77 -0.34
CA GLU A 80 8.86 -1.72 -1.35
C GLU A 80 8.62 -3.12 -0.74
N LYS A 81 9.58 -3.61 0.05
CA LYS A 81 9.47 -4.94 0.67
C LYS A 81 8.30 -5.03 1.66
N ARG A 82 8.11 -4.00 2.49
CA ARG A 82 7.09 -4.00 3.54
C ARG A 82 5.68 -3.78 2.99
N LEU A 83 5.56 -2.97 1.94
CA LEU A 83 4.29 -2.72 1.25
C LEU A 83 3.90 -3.85 0.31
N GLY A 84 4.87 -4.53 -0.31
CA GLY A 84 4.62 -5.64 -1.23
C GLY A 84 3.77 -5.26 -2.45
N CYS A 85 3.78 -3.98 -2.85
CA CYS A 85 2.88 -3.40 -3.85
C CYS A 85 3.68 -2.75 -5.00
N GLY A 86 4.62 -3.49 -5.56
CA GLY A 86 5.48 -3.00 -6.66
C GLY A 86 6.57 -2.03 -6.20
N GLN A 87 7.01 -1.18 -7.12
CA GLN A 87 8.07 -0.20 -6.90
C GLN A 87 7.54 1.12 -6.32
N VAL A 88 8.40 1.90 -5.65
CA VAL A 88 7.98 3.21 -5.09
C VAL A 88 7.49 4.19 -6.15
N GLU A 89 8.02 4.11 -7.38
CA GLU A 89 7.58 4.95 -8.49
C GLU A 89 6.16 4.62 -8.96
N GLU A 90 5.79 3.33 -8.99
CA GLU A 90 4.43 2.89 -9.31
C GLU A 90 3.45 3.38 -8.22
N LEU A 91 3.85 3.31 -6.95
CA LEU A 91 3.06 3.84 -5.85
C LEU A 91 2.83 5.36 -5.94
N ILE A 92 3.78 6.11 -6.50
CA ILE A 92 3.61 7.55 -6.74
C ILE A 92 2.56 7.78 -7.82
N GLU A 93 2.61 7.03 -8.92
CA GLU A 93 1.61 7.10 -10.00
C GLU A 93 0.22 6.73 -9.47
N GLU A 94 0.09 5.63 -8.74
CA GLU A 94 -1.16 5.22 -8.08
C GLU A 94 -1.70 6.33 -7.16
N ALA A 95 -0.85 6.94 -6.33
CA ALA A 95 -1.28 8.01 -5.43
C ALA A 95 -1.72 9.28 -6.18
N GLN A 96 -1.09 9.59 -7.32
CA GLN A 96 -1.50 10.71 -8.17
C GLN A 96 -2.83 10.43 -8.88
N ASP A 97 -3.02 9.21 -9.37
CA ASP A 97 -4.26 8.81 -10.01
C ASP A 97 -5.42 8.74 -9.03
N GLU A 98 -5.17 8.30 -7.79
CA GLU A 98 -6.16 8.36 -6.71
C GLU A 98 -6.58 9.82 -6.42
N LEU A 99 -5.63 10.76 -6.40
CA LEU A 99 -5.95 12.19 -6.23
C LEU A 99 -6.79 12.74 -7.39
N LYS A 100 -6.51 12.34 -8.63
CA LYS A 100 -7.34 12.71 -9.80
C LYS A 100 -8.73 12.10 -9.68
N LEU A 101 -8.82 10.83 -9.27
CA LEU A 101 -10.07 10.12 -9.06
C LEU A 101 -10.92 10.80 -7.99
N ILE A 102 -10.35 11.21 -6.86
CA ILE A 102 -11.06 11.97 -5.83
C ILE A 102 -11.64 13.27 -6.40
N GLY A 103 -10.89 13.95 -7.28
CA GLY A 103 -11.38 15.12 -8.02
C GLY A 103 -12.64 14.82 -8.83
N HIS A 104 -12.63 13.74 -9.61
CA HIS A 104 -13.80 13.29 -10.37
C HIS A 104 -14.95 12.82 -9.48
N MET A 105 -14.67 12.09 -8.39
CA MET A 105 -15.67 11.64 -7.43
C MET A 105 -16.39 12.82 -6.78
N ASN A 106 -15.68 13.89 -6.46
CA ASN A 106 -16.27 15.11 -5.88
C ASN A 106 -17.15 15.88 -6.87
N GLU A 107 -16.81 15.84 -8.17
CA GLU A 107 -17.61 16.46 -9.22
C GLU A 107 -18.87 15.65 -9.53
N TRP A 108 -18.72 14.34 -9.74
CA TRP A 108 -19.82 13.47 -10.21
C TRP A 108 -20.74 13.01 -9.11
N LYS A 109 -20.25 12.99 -7.87
CA LYS A 109 -21.01 12.64 -6.67
C LYS A 109 -21.82 11.35 -6.82
N PRO A 110 -21.18 10.22 -7.19
CA PRO A 110 -21.90 8.97 -7.46
C PRO A 110 -22.37 8.25 -6.19
N TRP A 111 -22.40 8.96 -5.05
CA TRP A 111 -22.82 8.40 -3.77
C TRP A 111 -24.34 8.45 -3.60
N GLY A 112 -24.84 7.56 -2.74
CA GLY A 112 -26.27 7.36 -2.55
C GLY A 112 -26.86 6.36 -3.54
N ILE A 113 -27.70 5.47 -3.00
CA ILE A 113 -28.39 4.44 -3.76
C ILE A 113 -29.88 4.83 -3.79
N PRO A 114 -30.50 5.02 -4.97
CA PRO A 114 -31.93 5.27 -5.07
C PRO A 114 -32.76 4.13 -4.46
N ASP A 115 -33.94 4.45 -3.92
CA ASP A 115 -34.82 3.46 -3.29
C ASP A 115 -35.34 2.39 -4.28
N ASP A 116 -35.40 2.75 -5.56
CA ASP A 116 -35.82 1.89 -6.68
C ASP A 116 -34.64 1.21 -7.39
N TYR A 117 -33.43 1.25 -6.81
CA TYR A 117 -32.26 0.62 -7.40
C TYR A 117 -32.31 -0.91 -7.29
N GLU A 118 -32.38 -1.58 -8.44
CA GLU A 118 -32.31 -3.03 -8.55
C GLU A 118 -30.93 -3.44 -9.08
N CYS A 119 -30.21 -4.26 -8.30
CA CYS A 119 -28.92 -4.83 -8.70
C CYS A 119 -29.07 -6.33 -8.90
N GLU A 120 -29.17 -6.78 -10.16
CA GLU A 120 -29.22 -8.19 -10.49
C GLU A 120 -27.82 -8.81 -10.45
N VAL A 121 -27.54 -9.60 -9.40
CA VAL A 121 -26.30 -10.38 -9.31
C VAL A 121 -26.49 -11.68 -10.08
N ILE A 122 -25.87 -11.79 -11.25
CA ILE A 122 -25.93 -12.97 -12.11
C ILE A 122 -24.67 -13.81 -11.88
N GLU A 123 -24.84 -14.97 -11.24
CA GLU A 123 -23.76 -15.93 -10.98
C GLU A 123 -23.89 -17.12 -11.93
N ASN A 124 -22.78 -17.50 -12.59
CA ASN A 124 -22.70 -18.68 -13.43
C ASN A 124 -21.52 -19.56 -12.99
N ASP A 125 -21.83 -20.60 -12.23
CA ASP A 125 -20.85 -21.52 -11.65
C ASP A 125 -20.34 -22.59 -12.62
N ALA A 126 -20.57 -22.43 -13.93
CA ALA A 126 -20.03 -23.34 -14.92
C ALA A 126 -18.49 -23.38 -14.84
N PRO A 127 -17.88 -24.58 -14.68
CA PRO A 127 -16.44 -24.68 -14.47
C PRO A 127 -15.67 -24.25 -15.73
N VAL A 128 -14.70 -23.35 -15.56
CA VAL A 128 -13.83 -22.89 -16.65
C VAL A 128 -12.79 -23.98 -16.96
N PRO A 129 -12.68 -24.47 -18.21
CA PRO A 129 -11.69 -25.46 -18.58
C PRO A 129 -10.24 -24.97 -18.36
N LYS A 130 -9.33 -25.88 -17.94
CA LYS A 130 -7.95 -25.53 -17.55
C LYS A 130 -7.09 -24.84 -18.62
N HIS A 131 -7.40 -25.09 -19.90
CA HIS A 131 -6.66 -24.54 -21.03
C HIS A 131 -7.13 -23.14 -21.42
N VAL A 132 -8.28 -22.69 -20.89
CA VAL A 132 -8.79 -21.34 -21.10
C VAL A 132 -7.96 -20.38 -20.25
N PRO A 133 -7.48 -19.25 -20.81
CA PRO A 133 -6.78 -18.23 -20.05
C PRO A 133 -7.64 -17.77 -18.86
N LEU A 134 -7.10 -17.94 -17.66
CA LEU A 134 -7.70 -17.48 -16.41
C LEU A 134 -6.62 -16.76 -15.61
N HIS A 135 -6.93 -15.57 -15.10
CA HIS A 135 -6.00 -14.87 -14.21
C HIS A 135 -5.78 -15.72 -12.96
N ARG A 136 -4.52 -16.14 -12.76
CA ARG A 136 -4.11 -16.82 -11.55
C ARG A 136 -3.39 -15.80 -10.66
N PRO A 137 -3.60 -15.83 -9.34
CA PRO A 137 -2.83 -14.99 -8.45
C PRO A 137 -1.34 -15.33 -8.61
N GLY A 138 -0.50 -14.30 -8.50
CA GLY A 138 0.95 -14.50 -8.39
C GLY A 138 1.31 -15.31 -7.13
N PRO A 139 2.56 -15.77 -7.01
CA PRO A 139 3.03 -16.40 -5.79
C PRO A 139 2.86 -15.44 -4.61
N LEU A 140 2.27 -15.93 -3.52
CA LEU A 140 2.12 -15.14 -2.29
C LEU A 140 3.50 -14.94 -1.63
N PRO A 141 3.68 -13.88 -0.81
CA PRO A 141 4.92 -13.67 -0.05
C PRO A 141 5.28 -14.89 0.81
N GLU A 142 6.57 -15.24 0.91
CA GLU A 142 7.04 -16.41 1.67
C GLU A 142 6.63 -16.38 3.15
N GLU A 143 6.51 -15.17 3.72
CA GLU A 143 6.05 -14.95 5.09
C GLU A 143 4.65 -15.53 5.36
N PHE A 144 3.79 -15.55 4.33
CA PHE A 144 2.47 -16.15 4.43
C PHE A 144 2.55 -17.68 4.58
N TYR A 145 3.44 -18.35 3.84
CA TYR A 145 3.63 -19.79 3.98
C TYR A 145 4.24 -20.14 5.34
N ASN A 146 5.23 -19.36 5.80
CA ASN A 146 5.85 -19.55 7.11
C ASN A 146 4.85 -19.41 8.26
N THR A 147 3.96 -18.41 8.19
CA THR A 147 2.91 -18.21 9.20
C THR A 147 1.84 -19.30 9.13
N MET A 148 1.43 -19.73 7.94
CA MET A 148 0.49 -20.85 7.78
C MET A 148 1.07 -22.15 8.33
N GLU A 149 2.34 -22.45 8.06
CA GLU A 149 3.06 -23.60 8.61
C GLU A 149 3.18 -23.51 10.13
N ALA A 150 3.47 -22.32 10.69
CA ALA A 150 3.54 -22.12 12.14
C ALA A 150 2.19 -22.36 12.84
N VAL A 151 1.08 -21.90 12.23
CA VAL A 151 -0.29 -22.11 12.72
C VAL A 151 -0.69 -23.59 12.61
N THR A 152 -0.45 -24.22 11.45
CA THR A 152 -0.82 -25.63 11.22
C THR A 152 0.04 -26.62 12.00
N SER A 153 1.31 -26.29 12.28
CA SER A 153 2.21 -27.11 13.11
C SER A 153 2.07 -26.90 14.62
N GLY A 154 1.18 -26.00 15.06
CA GLY A 154 0.89 -25.78 16.49
C GLY A 154 2.06 -25.18 17.30
N LYS A 155 3.02 -24.52 16.64
CA LYS A 155 4.23 -23.98 17.30
C LYS A 155 4.01 -22.66 18.06
N LEU A 156 2.81 -22.09 18.01
CA LEU A 156 2.50 -20.81 18.66
C LEU A 156 2.40 -20.90 20.19
N ASP A 157 2.29 -22.10 20.77
CA ASP A 157 2.10 -22.28 22.23
C ASP A 157 3.41 -22.48 23.04
N ALA A 158 4.58 -22.43 22.40
CA ALA A 158 5.87 -22.66 23.06
C ALA A 158 6.82 -21.46 22.92
N GLY A 159 6.36 -20.26 23.30
CA GLY A 159 7.16 -19.05 23.16
C GLY A 159 6.66 -17.81 23.91
N SER A 160 6.02 -17.97 25.07
CA SER A 160 5.83 -16.84 25.98
C SER A 160 7.19 -16.36 26.53
N LYS A 161 7.82 -15.39 25.86
CA LYS A 161 8.50 -14.21 26.42
C LYS A 161 9.21 -13.38 25.32
N LYS A 162 8.79 -12.10 25.22
CA LYS A 162 9.33 -10.96 24.43
C LYS A 162 9.10 -11.08 22.92
N ASP A 163 8.35 -10.22 22.24
CA ASP A 163 8.04 -8.81 22.43
C ASP A 163 6.56 -8.53 22.05
N GLU A 164 5.92 -7.58 22.75
CA GLU A 164 4.53 -7.16 22.49
C GLU A 164 4.42 -6.40 21.15
N PRO A 165 3.46 -6.74 20.27
CA PRO A 165 2.96 -5.81 19.27
C PRO A 165 1.87 -4.93 19.90
N ALA A 166 2.14 -3.64 20.00
CA ALA A 166 1.16 -2.65 20.39
C ALA A 166 0.15 -2.43 19.25
N ILE A 167 -0.98 -3.12 19.30
CA ILE A 167 -2.19 -2.73 18.58
C ILE A 167 -3.33 -2.73 19.59
N SER A 168 -3.67 -1.52 20.04
CA SER A 168 -4.77 -1.22 20.95
C SER A 168 -6.11 -1.55 20.28
N SER A 169 -6.78 -2.60 20.75
CA SER A 169 -8.20 -2.85 20.53
C SER A 169 -9.03 -1.72 21.12
N GLY A 170 -9.78 -1.01 20.28
CA GLY A 170 -10.88 -0.14 20.70
C GLY A 170 -12.21 -0.85 20.43
N ASP A 171 -12.64 -1.69 21.37
CA ASP A 171 -13.98 -2.27 21.36
C ASP A 171 -15.03 -1.18 21.63
N THR A 172 -16.02 -1.11 20.73
CA THR A 172 -17.24 -0.31 20.91
C THR A 172 -18.18 -1.12 21.80
N GLN A 173 -18.44 -0.64 23.02
CA GLN A 173 -19.47 -1.21 23.89
C GLN A 173 -20.86 -0.78 23.41
N SER A 174 -21.65 -1.75 22.95
CA SER A 174 -23.10 -1.62 22.80
C SER A 174 -23.78 -1.52 24.16
N LYS A 175 -24.71 -0.58 24.28
CA LYS A 175 -25.92 -0.68 25.10
C LYS A 175 -27.11 -0.35 24.23
#